data_AF-A0A417VMT3-F1
#
_entry.id   AF-A0A417VMT3-F1
#
_cell.length_a   1.000
_cell.length_b   1.000
_cell.length_c   1.000
_cell.angle_alpha   90.00
_cell.angle_beta   90.00
_cell.angle_gamma   90.00
#
_symmetry.space_group_name_H-M   'P 1'
#
loop_
_entity.id
_entity.type
_entity.pdbx_description
1 polymer ?
#
loop_
_entity_poly.entity_id
_entity_poly.type
_entity_poly.pdbx_seq_one_letter_code
_entity_poly.pdbx_strand_id
1 'polypeptide(L)'
;MKIHKSRWKKLLALGIVAGILATTVPAQAGEPSVSVRKVSQDINDQNQYVYDGDKLDLSMTTLAIQKSSTGALGYINNGVVQTNSGSLLVPNWDGWWHMKNGWKQNTNGLTQLDDKGWYMLSNGRLQVTENATLRNTATNWMYLEDGKANTGYTGLSQNENGIFWVSNGIVSDSYTGVVKDTIGVTPNSSGWLYIVKGKFDSGAETVAQNANGWWKIRNGLVDFDYNGLAKNENGWWMIQGGKVNFGFNGAVQNENGIWYVSGGKVNLNYNDSAYGYYFSGGRAQ
;
A
#
# COMPACT_ATOMS: atom_id res chain seq x y z
N MET A 1 40.45 -4.57 11.38
CA MET A 1 41.65 -4.54 12.24
C MET A 1 41.97 -3.09 12.57
N LYS A 2 42.29 -2.80 13.86
CA LYS A 2 42.41 -1.48 14.55
C LYS A 2 41.04 -0.85 14.90
N ILE A 3 40.51 -0.81 16.13
CA ILE A 3 41.06 -0.56 17.50
C ILE A 3 41.80 0.81 17.52
N HIS A 4 41.51 1.85 18.34
CA HIS A 4 41.23 1.91 19.77
C HIS A 4 40.81 3.35 20.23
N LYS A 5 40.04 3.40 21.33
CA LYS A 5 40.13 4.29 22.54
C LYS A 5 40.30 5.81 22.34
N SER A 6 39.32 6.61 22.78
CA SER A 6 39.17 7.15 24.16
C SER A 6 40.37 7.96 24.65
N ARG A 7 40.12 9.23 25.04
CA ARG A 7 40.91 9.89 26.09
C ARG A 7 40.23 11.12 26.70
N TRP A 8 39.93 11.00 27.98
CA TRP A 8 39.62 12.07 28.94
C TRP A 8 40.79 13.06 29.07
N LYS A 9 40.50 14.35 29.27
CA LYS A 9 41.47 15.34 29.74
C LYS A 9 41.24 15.62 31.22
N LYS A 10 42.27 15.29 32.03
CA LYS A 10 42.44 15.71 33.43
C LYS A 10 42.87 17.18 33.47
N LEU A 11 42.34 17.92 34.44
CA LEU A 11 42.82 19.24 34.84
C LEU A 11 44.26 19.16 35.38
N LEU A 12 45.09 20.15 35.03
CA LEU A 12 46.33 20.47 35.73
C LEU A 12 46.14 21.80 36.47
N ALA A 13 46.39 21.76 37.78
CA ALA A 13 46.55 22.93 38.62
C ALA A 13 47.99 23.44 38.52
N LEU A 14 48.17 24.75 38.39
CA LEU A 14 49.44 25.44 38.60
C LEU A 14 49.18 26.65 39.49
N GLY A 15 49.67 26.57 40.73
CA GLY A 15 49.70 27.69 41.66
C GLY A 15 50.90 28.58 41.35
N ILE A 16 50.67 29.90 41.35
CA ILE A 16 51.72 30.92 41.37
C ILE A 16 51.46 31.84 42.56
N VAL A 17 52.55 32.09 43.28
CA VAL A 17 52.69 32.83 44.54
C VAL A 17 52.49 34.34 44.35
N ALA A 18 51.84 34.95 45.32
CA ALA A 18 51.49 36.38 45.37
C ALA A 18 52.70 37.29 45.65
N GLY A 19 52.76 38.41 44.92
CA GLY A 19 53.50 39.62 45.29
C GLY A 19 52.53 40.78 45.40
N ILE A 20 52.44 41.38 46.60
CA ILE A 20 51.52 42.49 46.93
C ILE A 20 52.13 43.81 46.46
N LEU A 21 51.40 44.55 45.63
CA LEU A 21 51.59 45.98 45.41
C LEU A 21 50.21 46.64 45.35
N ALA A 22 49.87 47.36 46.41
CA ALA A 22 48.63 48.10 46.53
C ALA A 22 48.65 49.29 45.56
N THR A 23 47.78 49.26 44.56
CA THR A 23 47.38 50.43 43.80
C THR A 23 45.85 50.48 43.84
N THR A 24 45.32 51.65 44.18
CA THR A 24 43.88 51.90 44.26
C THR A 24 43.26 51.83 42.86
N VAL A 25 42.51 50.76 42.60
CA VAL A 25 41.68 50.60 41.40
C VAL A 25 40.36 51.33 41.64
N PRO A 26 39.88 52.20 40.74
CA PRO A 26 38.53 52.75 40.85
C PRO A 26 37.51 51.63 40.68
N ALA A 27 36.41 51.68 41.43
CA ALA A 27 35.36 50.67 41.41
C ALA A 27 34.92 50.33 39.97
N GLN A 28 35.23 49.11 39.52
CA GLN A 28 34.74 48.59 38.27
C GLN A 28 33.24 48.32 38.44
N ALA A 29 32.41 49.10 37.73
CA ALA A 29 31.00 48.80 37.59
C ALA A 29 30.87 47.36 37.06
N GLY A 30 30.16 46.50 37.82
CA GLY A 30 29.95 45.12 37.43
C GLY A 30 29.33 45.06 36.04
N GLU A 31 29.97 44.33 35.13
CA GLU A 31 29.38 44.05 33.82
C GLU A 31 28.02 43.37 34.05
N PRO A 32 26.95 43.80 33.35
CA PRO A 32 25.67 43.11 33.44
C PRO A 32 25.87 41.68 32.94
N SER A 33 25.72 40.70 33.85
CA SER A 33 25.73 39.30 33.47
C SER A 33 24.46 39.00 32.67
N VAL A 34 24.61 38.79 31.36
CA VAL A 34 23.51 38.31 30.52
C VAL A 34 23.36 36.81 30.77
N SER A 35 22.38 36.45 31.60
CA SER A 35 21.95 35.07 31.79
C SER A 35 21.08 34.64 30.61
N VAL A 36 21.69 34.03 29.60
CA VAL A 36 20.94 33.37 28.52
C VAL A 36 20.27 32.13 29.10
N ARG A 37 18.99 32.23 29.46
CA ARG A 37 18.17 31.06 29.80
C ARG A 37 17.66 30.40 28.52
N LYS A 38 17.81 29.09 28.44
CA LYS A 38 17.22 28.31 27.34
C LYS A 38 15.71 28.28 27.56
N VAL A 39 14.95 28.96 26.70
CA VAL A 39 13.48 28.82 26.66
C VAL A 39 13.17 27.39 26.20
N SER A 40 12.49 26.61 27.04
CA SER A 40 11.99 25.28 26.67
C SER A 40 10.53 25.37 26.23
N GLN A 41 10.18 24.56 25.23
CA GLN A 41 8.80 24.24 24.86
C GLN A 41 8.61 22.76 25.16
N ASP A 42 7.73 22.43 26.10
CA ASP A 42 7.59 21.05 26.57
C ASP A 42 6.22 20.79 27.21
N ILE A 43 5.91 19.52 27.44
CA ILE A 43 4.77 19.07 28.25
C ILE A 43 5.22 18.95 29.71
N ASN A 44 4.66 19.77 30.60
CA ASN A 44 4.95 19.72 32.03
C ASN A 44 4.27 18.53 32.74
N ASP A 45 4.43 18.41 34.06
CA ASP A 45 3.87 17.31 34.86
C ASP A 45 2.37 17.39 35.09
N GLN A 46 1.80 18.58 34.87
CA GLN A 46 0.36 18.83 34.82
C GLN A 46 -0.22 18.54 33.43
N ASN A 47 0.57 17.97 32.52
CA ASN A 47 0.17 17.62 31.15
C ASN A 47 -0.29 18.84 30.33
N GLN A 48 0.39 19.96 30.51
CA GLN A 48 0.19 21.21 29.79
C GLN A 48 1.39 21.49 28.90
N TYR A 49 1.14 21.94 27.68
CA TYR A 49 2.17 22.48 26.81
C TYR A 49 2.51 23.90 27.27
N VAL A 50 3.76 24.10 27.69
CA VAL A 50 4.20 25.35 28.31
C VAL A 50 5.42 25.94 27.61
N TYR A 51 5.49 27.26 27.58
CA TYR A 51 6.74 28.00 27.36
C TYR A 51 7.43 28.21 28.70
N ASP A 52 8.71 27.86 28.75
CA ASP A 52 9.60 28.20 29.85
C ASP A 52 9.08 27.69 31.21
N GLY A 53 8.53 26.47 31.21
CA GLY A 53 8.04 25.76 32.40
C GLY A 53 6.69 26.19 32.95
N ASP A 54 6.30 27.45 32.76
CA ASP A 54 5.25 28.05 33.61
C ASP A 54 4.06 28.64 32.82
N LYS A 55 4.22 28.95 31.53
CA LYS A 55 3.15 29.61 30.75
C LYS A 55 2.48 28.64 29.79
N LEU A 56 1.25 28.25 30.13
CA LEU A 56 0.36 27.48 29.26
C LEU A 56 0.17 28.20 27.92
N ASP A 57 0.42 27.47 26.83
CA ASP A 57 0.17 27.93 25.47
C ASP A 57 -1.04 27.22 24.87
N LEU A 58 -2.15 27.95 24.82
CA LEU A 58 -3.41 27.47 24.26
C LEU A 58 -3.45 27.52 22.72
N SER A 59 -2.48 28.18 22.07
CA SER A 59 -2.44 28.31 20.60
C SER A 59 -2.03 27.00 19.91
N MET A 60 -1.40 26.08 20.64
CA MET A 60 -1.07 24.76 20.13
C MET A 60 -2.31 23.86 20.07
N THR A 61 -2.70 23.52 18.84
CA THR A 61 -3.86 22.68 18.56
C THR A 61 -3.47 21.46 17.74
N THR A 62 -3.94 20.28 18.17
CA THR A 62 -3.95 19.03 17.39
C THR A 62 -2.59 18.51 16.92
N LEU A 63 -1.63 18.40 17.83
CA LEU A 63 -0.29 17.88 17.53
C LEU A 63 0.18 16.83 18.54
N ALA A 64 0.97 15.87 18.07
CA ALA A 64 1.73 14.95 18.91
C ALA A 64 3.11 15.57 19.25
N ILE A 65 3.33 15.89 20.52
CA ILE A 65 4.51 16.61 21.01
C ILE A 65 5.28 15.74 22.01
N GLN A 66 6.61 15.75 21.93
CA GLN A 66 7.45 15.00 22.87
C GLN A 66 7.46 15.66 24.24
N LYS A 67 7.26 14.86 25.30
CA LYS A 67 7.53 15.22 26.69
C LYS A 67 9.00 14.96 26.99
N SER A 68 9.82 15.98 27.25
CA SER A 68 11.28 15.80 27.36
C SER A 68 11.68 14.89 28.52
N SER A 69 10.92 14.90 29.63
CA SER A 69 11.23 14.09 30.81
C SER A 69 11.05 12.59 30.62
N THR A 70 10.22 12.17 29.65
CA THR A 70 9.94 10.74 29.40
C THR A 70 10.30 10.28 27.99
N GLY A 71 10.48 11.22 27.05
CA GLY A 71 10.60 10.94 25.62
C GLY A 71 9.30 10.48 24.96
N ALA A 72 8.18 10.40 25.70
CA ALA A 72 6.89 9.99 25.15
C ALA A 72 6.25 11.12 24.33
N LEU A 73 5.52 10.77 23.26
CA LEU A 73 4.67 11.73 22.55
C LEU A 73 3.31 11.83 23.26
N GLY A 74 2.86 13.06 23.52
CA GLY A 74 1.55 13.41 24.06
C GLY A 74 0.69 14.14 23.02
N TYR A 75 -0.60 13.84 22.98
CA TYR A 75 -1.58 14.48 22.10
C TYR A 75 -2.08 15.77 22.75
N ILE A 76 -1.64 16.91 22.20
CA ILE A 76 -2.02 18.25 22.66
C ILE A 76 -3.18 18.78 21.83
N ASN A 77 -4.20 19.28 22.52
CA ASN A 77 -5.23 20.12 21.94
C ASN A 77 -5.51 21.30 22.88
N ASN A 78 -5.52 22.52 22.35
CA ASN A 78 -5.58 23.77 23.12
C ASN A 78 -4.61 23.77 24.31
N GLY A 79 -3.35 23.40 24.07
CA GLY A 79 -2.31 23.39 25.11
C GLY A 79 -2.40 22.29 26.18
N VAL A 80 -3.37 21.37 26.12
CA VAL A 80 -3.56 20.33 27.15
C VAL A 80 -3.52 18.93 26.55
N VAL A 81 -2.88 17.97 27.24
CA VAL A 81 -2.90 16.56 26.83
C VAL A 81 -4.30 15.97 26.98
N GLN A 82 -4.78 15.32 25.93
CA GLN A 82 -6.13 14.78 25.87
C GLN A 82 -6.23 13.39 26.52
N THR A 83 -6.17 13.29 27.84
CA THR A 83 -6.10 12.03 28.59
C THR A 83 -7.33 11.11 28.48
N ASN A 84 -8.46 11.65 28.04
CA ASN A 84 -9.71 10.88 27.80
C ASN A 84 -9.94 10.59 26.31
N SER A 85 -8.93 10.77 25.45
CA SER A 85 -9.06 10.47 24.03
C SER A 85 -9.16 8.96 23.78
N GLY A 86 -9.99 8.58 22.80
CA GLY A 86 -10.01 7.22 22.27
C GLY A 86 -8.71 6.83 21.54
N SER A 87 -8.78 5.79 20.73
CA SER A 87 -7.73 5.35 19.80
C SER A 87 -7.85 6.13 18.47
N LEU A 88 -6.88 7.00 18.17
CA LEU A 88 -6.89 7.84 16.97
C LEU A 88 -5.49 8.09 16.41
N LEU A 89 -5.42 8.60 15.18
CA LEU A 89 -4.20 9.16 14.61
C LEU A 89 -4.10 10.66 14.90
N VAL A 90 -2.92 11.10 15.34
CA VAL A 90 -2.61 12.52 15.58
C VAL A 90 -1.33 12.87 14.81
N PRO A 91 -1.31 13.99 14.06
CA PRO A 91 -0.15 14.38 13.28
C PRO A 91 0.91 15.08 14.14
N ASN A 92 2.14 15.08 13.64
CA ASN A 92 3.17 16.06 13.93
C ASN A 92 4.01 16.29 12.66
N TRP A 93 5.10 17.05 12.76
CA TRP A 93 5.97 17.33 11.61
C TRP A 93 6.63 16.09 11.00
N ASP A 94 6.69 14.99 11.74
CA ASP A 94 7.31 13.72 11.31
C ASP A 94 6.29 12.69 10.78
N GLY A 95 4.99 12.96 10.87
CA GLY A 95 3.93 12.07 10.39
C GLY A 95 2.78 11.88 11.36
N TRP A 96 2.06 10.77 11.22
CA TRP A 96 0.86 10.47 12.02
C TRP A 96 1.14 9.37 13.04
N TRP A 97 0.65 9.56 14.26
CA TRP A 97 0.93 8.69 15.39
C TRP A 97 -0.35 8.17 16.03
N HIS A 98 -0.38 6.88 16.35
CA HIS A 98 -1.46 6.27 17.10
C HIS A 98 -1.39 6.71 18.56
N MET A 99 -2.43 7.43 18.99
CA MET A 99 -2.61 7.94 20.34
C MET A 99 -3.79 7.26 21.00
N LYS A 100 -3.68 7.03 22.31
CA LYS A 100 -4.78 6.60 23.18
C LYS A 100 -4.61 7.18 24.57
N ASN A 101 -5.70 7.67 25.15
CA ASN A 101 -5.68 8.35 26.44
C ASN A 101 -4.60 9.45 26.51
N GLY A 102 -4.43 10.21 25.42
CA GLY A 102 -3.49 11.31 25.33
C GLY A 102 -2.04 10.93 25.03
N TRP A 103 -1.69 9.64 24.94
CA TRP A 103 -0.30 9.21 24.78
C TRP A 103 -0.09 8.26 23.61
N LYS A 104 1.09 8.33 23.00
CA LYS A 104 1.49 7.46 21.89
C LYS A 104 1.54 6.00 22.30
N GLN A 105 0.97 5.16 21.44
CA GLN A 105 0.98 3.70 21.56
C GLN A 105 2.13 3.11 20.74
N ASN A 106 2.73 2.00 21.19
CA ASN A 106 3.77 1.29 20.43
C ASN A 106 3.16 0.19 19.54
N THR A 107 2.12 0.54 18.80
CA THR A 107 1.35 -0.41 17.98
C THR A 107 2.09 -0.76 16.69
N ASN A 108 1.99 -2.02 16.26
CA ASN A 108 2.57 -2.53 15.02
C ASN A 108 1.52 -3.29 14.22
N GLY A 109 1.64 -3.27 12.90
CA GLY A 109 0.76 -3.98 11.98
C GLY A 109 -0.54 -3.23 11.67
N LEU A 110 -1.39 -3.90 10.91
CA LEU A 110 -2.67 -3.38 10.46
C LEU A 110 -3.65 -3.33 11.64
N THR A 111 -4.04 -2.11 12.04
CA THR A 111 -4.82 -1.85 13.25
C THR A 111 -6.06 -1.02 12.93
N GLN A 112 -7.22 -1.42 13.44
CA GLN A 112 -8.44 -0.60 13.40
C GLN A 112 -8.45 0.39 14.56
N LEU A 113 -8.70 1.66 14.27
CA LEU A 113 -8.86 2.71 15.27
C LEU A 113 -10.35 3.03 15.50
N ASP A 114 -10.66 3.94 16.41
CA ASP A 114 -12.05 4.19 16.84
C ASP A 114 -12.92 4.80 15.72
N ASP A 115 -12.28 5.48 14.76
CA ASP A 115 -12.90 5.99 13.53
C ASP A 115 -13.32 4.88 12.52
N LYS A 116 -13.10 3.61 12.89
CA LYS A 116 -13.33 2.40 12.09
C LYS A 116 -12.40 2.26 10.89
N GLY A 117 -11.47 3.18 10.69
CA GLY A 117 -10.41 3.09 9.69
C GLY A 117 -9.35 2.05 10.10
N TRP A 118 -8.80 1.38 9.11
CA TRP A 118 -7.67 0.46 9.28
C TRP A 118 -6.38 1.14 8.81
N TYR A 119 -5.35 1.07 9.64
CA TYR A 119 -4.09 1.77 9.44
C TYR A 119 -2.91 0.85 9.66
N MET A 120 -1.92 0.94 8.79
CA MET A 120 -0.67 0.19 8.94
C MET A 120 0.31 0.98 9.80
N LEU A 121 0.64 0.43 10.96
CA LEU A 121 1.45 1.10 11.97
C LEU A 121 2.78 0.38 12.19
N SER A 122 3.84 1.15 12.45
CA SER A 122 5.10 0.63 12.98
C SER A 122 5.55 1.51 14.14
N ASN A 123 5.72 0.90 15.32
CA ASN A 123 6.02 1.58 16.56
C ASN A 123 5.11 2.81 16.81
N GLY A 124 3.82 2.67 16.51
CA GLY A 124 2.82 3.73 16.62
C GLY A 124 2.77 4.72 15.46
N ARG A 125 3.72 4.74 14.54
CA ARG A 125 3.74 5.67 13.40
C ARG A 125 3.04 5.07 12.19
N LEU A 126 2.18 5.83 11.52
CA LEU A 126 1.56 5.47 10.25
C LEU A 126 2.61 5.26 9.16
N GLN A 127 2.49 4.13 8.46
CA GLN A 127 3.37 3.79 7.35
C GLN A 127 2.77 4.26 6.02
N VAL A 128 3.06 5.50 5.66
CA VAL A 128 2.51 6.14 4.44
C VAL A 128 3.14 5.65 3.13
N THR A 129 4.29 4.99 3.17
CA THR A 129 5.00 4.52 1.95
C THR A 129 4.66 3.08 1.57
N GLU A 130 3.68 2.43 2.21
CA GLU A 130 3.21 1.08 1.82
C GLU A 130 2.26 1.10 0.62
N ASN A 131 2.52 2.01 -0.33
CA ASN A 131 1.57 2.39 -1.35
C ASN A 131 1.17 1.23 -2.27
N ALA A 132 -0.14 1.04 -2.39
CA ALA A 132 -0.84 0.07 -3.22
C ALA A 132 -0.56 -1.41 -2.90
N THR A 133 -0.33 -1.74 -1.62
CA THR A 133 -0.12 -3.12 -1.17
C THR A 133 -1.37 -3.72 -0.54
N LEU A 134 -1.54 -5.03 -0.74
CA LEU A 134 -2.50 -5.83 0.00
C LEU A 134 -1.89 -6.27 1.33
N ARG A 135 -2.58 -5.95 2.43
CA ARG A 135 -2.25 -6.40 3.78
C ARG A 135 -3.37 -7.23 4.37
N ASN A 136 -3.00 -8.35 4.99
CA ASN A 136 -3.98 -9.26 5.56
C ASN A 136 -4.33 -8.90 7.01
N THR A 137 -5.61 -9.02 7.33
CA THR A 137 -6.06 -9.30 8.69
C THR A 137 -6.12 -10.81 8.90
N ALA A 138 -6.67 -11.26 10.03
CA ALA A 138 -6.99 -12.68 10.23
C ALA A 138 -8.06 -13.19 9.25
N THR A 139 -8.86 -12.30 8.66
CA THR A 139 -10.06 -12.69 7.90
C THR A 139 -9.99 -12.28 6.42
N ASN A 140 -9.36 -11.17 6.08
CA ASN A 140 -9.42 -10.58 4.74
C ASN A 140 -8.15 -9.81 4.37
N TRP A 141 -7.94 -9.61 3.07
CA TRP A 141 -6.84 -8.82 2.53
C TRP A 141 -7.35 -7.47 2.09
N MET A 142 -6.79 -6.41 2.63
CA MET A 142 -7.25 -5.04 2.45
C MET A 142 -6.28 -4.27 1.56
N TYR A 143 -6.83 -3.47 0.64
CA TYR A 143 -6.05 -2.54 -0.16
C TYR A 143 -5.75 -1.26 0.63
N LEU A 144 -4.47 -0.94 0.74
CA LEU A 144 -4.00 0.26 1.43
C LEU A 144 -3.53 1.32 0.43
N GLU A 145 -3.89 2.57 0.73
CA GLU A 145 -3.41 3.79 0.07
C GLU A 145 -2.87 4.72 1.17
N ASP A 146 -1.61 5.12 1.05
CA ASP A 146 -0.88 5.92 2.05
C ASP A 146 -0.99 5.37 3.49
N GLY A 147 -0.93 4.04 3.62
CA GLY A 147 -0.98 3.34 4.91
C GLY A 147 -2.39 3.22 5.53
N LYS A 148 -3.43 3.69 4.84
CA LYS A 148 -4.84 3.58 5.26
C LYS A 148 -5.62 2.67 4.33
N ALA A 149 -6.54 1.86 4.86
CA ALA A 149 -7.44 1.07 4.02
C ALA A 149 -8.36 1.97 3.20
N ASN A 150 -8.30 1.82 1.87
CA ASN A 150 -9.20 2.49 0.95
C ASN A 150 -10.37 1.56 0.59
N THR A 151 -11.50 1.74 1.28
CA THR A 151 -12.71 0.94 1.10
C THR A 151 -13.48 1.24 -0.20
N GLY A 152 -13.08 2.28 -0.94
CA GLY A 152 -13.67 2.61 -2.24
C GLY A 152 -12.94 1.97 -3.43
N TYR A 153 -11.76 1.39 -3.18
CA TYR A 153 -10.93 0.85 -4.26
C TYR A 153 -11.53 -0.42 -4.88
N THR A 154 -11.63 -0.44 -6.21
CA THR A 154 -11.98 -1.64 -6.99
C THR A 154 -11.05 -1.75 -8.18
N GLY A 155 -10.33 -2.86 -8.30
CA GLY A 155 -9.31 -3.03 -9.31
C GLY A 155 -8.28 -4.11 -8.98
N LEU A 156 -7.21 -4.15 -9.77
CA LEU A 156 -6.09 -5.06 -9.56
C LEU A 156 -5.14 -4.54 -8.48
N SER A 157 -4.73 -5.41 -7.57
CA SER A 157 -3.62 -5.14 -6.65
C SER A 157 -2.75 -6.38 -6.48
N GLN A 158 -1.51 -6.18 -6.05
CA GLN A 158 -0.54 -7.25 -5.90
C GLN A 158 0.19 -7.18 -4.55
N ASN A 159 0.67 -8.33 -4.11
CA ASN A 159 1.69 -8.43 -3.07
C ASN A 159 2.54 -9.68 -3.29
N GLU A 160 3.32 -10.10 -2.29
CA GLU A 160 4.23 -11.25 -2.38
C GLU A 160 3.53 -12.59 -2.66
N ASN A 161 2.20 -12.68 -2.52
CA ASN A 161 1.42 -13.90 -2.73
C ASN A 161 0.70 -13.94 -4.09
N GLY A 162 0.82 -12.87 -4.89
CA GLY A 162 0.31 -12.80 -6.26
C GLY A 162 -0.50 -11.55 -6.56
N ILE A 163 -1.28 -11.63 -7.63
CA ILE A 163 -2.14 -10.56 -8.15
C ILE A 163 -3.59 -10.94 -7.88
N PHE A 164 -4.35 -9.99 -7.37
CA PHE A 164 -5.72 -10.20 -6.90
C PHE A 164 -6.65 -9.12 -7.42
N TRP A 165 -7.93 -9.48 -7.55
CA TRP A 165 -9.01 -8.54 -7.74
C TRP A 165 -9.53 -8.05 -6.40
N VAL A 166 -9.60 -6.74 -6.25
CA VAL A 166 -10.12 -6.05 -5.07
C VAL A 166 -11.48 -5.47 -5.42
N SER A 167 -12.44 -5.63 -4.52
CA SER A 167 -13.77 -5.02 -4.58
C SER A 167 -14.06 -4.33 -3.25
N ASN A 168 -14.40 -3.04 -3.29
CA ASN A 168 -14.65 -2.21 -2.11
C ASN A 168 -13.52 -2.30 -1.06
N GLY A 169 -12.27 -2.24 -1.53
CA GLY A 169 -11.07 -2.26 -0.70
C GLY A 169 -10.66 -3.62 -0.14
N ILE A 170 -11.37 -4.70 -0.46
CA ILE A 170 -11.08 -6.06 0.04
C ILE A 170 -10.90 -7.02 -1.15
N VAL A 171 -9.94 -7.95 -1.06
CA VAL A 171 -9.79 -9.03 -2.06
C VAL A 171 -11.10 -9.82 -2.15
N SER A 172 -11.62 -9.96 -3.36
CA SER A 172 -12.90 -10.62 -3.60
C SER A 172 -12.75 -11.86 -4.47
N ASP A 173 -13.22 -13.00 -3.96
CA ASP A 173 -13.23 -14.28 -4.66
C ASP A 173 -14.38 -14.42 -5.67
N SER A 174 -15.29 -13.45 -5.72
CA SER A 174 -16.47 -13.51 -6.59
C SER A 174 -16.18 -13.13 -8.05
N TYR A 175 -15.08 -12.42 -8.32
CA TYR A 175 -14.75 -11.97 -9.66
C TYR A 175 -14.05 -13.07 -10.48
N THR A 176 -14.60 -13.39 -11.64
CA THR A 176 -13.94 -14.18 -12.68
C THR A 176 -14.14 -13.49 -14.02
N GLY A 177 -13.06 -13.15 -14.72
CA GLY A 177 -13.14 -12.40 -15.96
C GLY A 177 -11.81 -11.80 -16.41
N VAL A 178 -11.85 -11.13 -17.56
CA VAL A 178 -10.68 -10.50 -18.18
C VAL A 178 -10.63 -9.01 -17.86
N VAL A 179 -9.54 -8.55 -17.26
CA VAL A 179 -9.34 -7.17 -16.80
C VAL A 179 -8.07 -6.57 -17.39
N LYS A 180 -8.11 -5.28 -17.71
CA LYS A 180 -6.93 -4.56 -18.22
C LYS A 180 -5.85 -4.51 -17.14
N ASP A 181 -4.59 -4.68 -17.53
CA ASP A 181 -3.47 -4.44 -16.64
C ASP A 181 -3.39 -2.96 -16.23
N THR A 182 -3.61 -2.68 -14.95
CA THR A 182 -3.48 -1.35 -14.35
C THR A 182 -2.33 -1.27 -13.34
N ILE A 183 -1.59 -2.37 -13.15
CA ILE A 183 -0.53 -2.49 -12.14
C ILE A 183 0.84 -2.77 -12.76
N GLY A 184 0.91 -2.84 -14.09
CA GLY A 184 2.15 -2.89 -14.87
C GLY A 184 2.87 -4.22 -14.82
N VAL A 185 2.13 -5.32 -14.77
CA VAL A 185 2.68 -6.68 -14.73
C VAL A 185 2.95 -7.25 -16.13
N THR A 186 2.30 -6.71 -17.16
CA THR A 186 2.52 -7.05 -18.57
C THR A 186 3.50 -6.07 -19.23
N PRO A 187 4.22 -6.48 -20.29
CA PRO A 187 5.08 -5.57 -21.05
C PRO A 187 4.30 -4.32 -21.48
N ASN A 188 4.88 -3.15 -21.22
CA ASN A 188 4.28 -1.83 -21.49
C ASN A 188 2.91 -1.56 -20.82
N SER A 189 2.48 -2.38 -19.83
CA SER A 189 1.19 -2.22 -19.11
C SER A 189 -0.04 -2.18 -20.05
N SER A 190 0.07 -2.78 -21.24
CA SER A 190 -0.99 -2.76 -22.25
C SER A 190 -1.78 -4.05 -22.33
N GLY A 191 -1.37 -5.07 -21.57
CA GLY A 191 -1.99 -6.39 -21.57
C GLY A 191 -3.28 -6.46 -20.76
N TRP A 192 -3.86 -7.66 -20.76
CA TRP A 192 -5.09 -7.97 -20.05
C TRP A 192 -4.91 -9.31 -19.34
N LEU A 193 -5.28 -9.33 -18.06
CA LEU A 193 -5.15 -10.48 -17.17
C LEU A 193 -6.48 -11.21 -17.08
N TYR A 194 -6.42 -12.53 -17.02
CA TYR A 194 -7.53 -13.37 -16.63
C TYR A 194 -7.47 -13.65 -15.13
N ILE A 195 -8.53 -13.24 -14.44
CA ILE A 195 -8.72 -13.46 -13.01
C ILE A 195 -9.75 -14.56 -12.84
N VAL A 196 -9.45 -15.54 -11.99
CA VAL A 196 -10.34 -16.64 -11.63
C VAL A 196 -10.55 -16.61 -10.13
N LYS A 197 -11.81 -16.49 -9.72
CA LYS A 197 -12.20 -16.42 -8.31
C LYS A 197 -11.33 -15.45 -7.49
N GLY A 198 -11.17 -14.24 -8.03
CA GLY A 198 -10.41 -13.17 -7.38
C GLY A 198 -8.90 -13.21 -7.51
N LYS A 199 -8.31 -14.24 -8.13
CA LYS A 199 -6.84 -14.39 -8.26
C LYS A 199 -6.41 -14.53 -9.71
N PHE A 200 -5.28 -13.92 -10.05
CA PHE A 200 -4.62 -14.17 -11.33
C PHE A 200 -4.16 -15.63 -11.43
N ASP A 201 -4.51 -16.28 -12.55
CA ASP A 201 -4.14 -17.67 -12.85
C ASP A 201 -3.19 -17.71 -14.05
N SER A 202 -1.89 -17.80 -13.78
CA SER A 202 -0.85 -17.87 -14.82
C SER A 202 -0.87 -19.18 -15.61
N GLY A 203 -1.60 -20.20 -15.18
CA GLY A 203 -1.74 -21.48 -15.88
C GLY A 203 -2.98 -21.54 -16.79
N ALA A 204 -3.80 -20.48 -16.83
CA ALA A 204 -5.06 -20.53 -17.54
C ALA A 204 -4.88 -20.57 -19.07
N GLU A 205 -5.48 -21.59 -19.68
CA GLU A 205 -5.56 -21.81 -21.13
C GLU A 205 -7.03 -22.00 -21.54
N THR A 206 -7.72 -20.89 -21.83
CA THR A 206 -9.17 -20.91 -22.08
C THR A 206 -9.61 -19.79 -23.02
N VAL A 207 -10.92 -19.69 -23.25
CA VAL A 207 -11.57 -18.51 -23.81
C VAL A 207 -12.43 -17.88 -22.72
N ALA A 208 -12.14 -16.65 -22.34
CA ALA A 208 -12.81 -15.95 -21.24
C ALA A 208 -13.35 -14.59 -21.66
N GLN A 209 -14.36 -14.09 -20.95
CA GLN A 209 -15.05 -12.86 -21.31
C GLN A 209 -14.74 -11.66 -20.42
N ASN A 210 -14.99 -10.50 -21.00
CA ASN A 210 -15.28 -9.26 -20.30
C ASN A 210 -16.39 -8.49 -21.04
N ALA A 211 -16.66 -7.25 -20.64
CA ALA A 211 -17.68 -6.41 -21.26
C ALA A 211 -17.45 -6.18 -22.78
N ASN A 212 -16.22 -6.35 -23.28
CA ASN A 212 -15.88 -6.09 -24.68
C ASN A 212 -15.94 -7.33 -25.57
N GLY A 213 -16.17 -8.52 -25.00
CA GLY A 213 -16.30 -9.79 -25.72
C GLY A 213 -15.52 -10.92 -25.07
N TRP A 214 -15.29 -11.97 -25.86
CA TRP A 214 -14.60 -13.19 -25.46
C TRP A 214 -13.22 -13.25 -26.11
N TRP A 215 -12.22 -13.64 -25.33
CA TRP A 215 -10.81 -13.53 -25.68
C TRP A 215 -10.09 -14.84 -25.44
N LYS A 216 -9.14 -15.19 -26.31
CA LYS A 216 -8.20 -16.28 -26.06
C LYS A 216 -7.27 -15.87 -24.93
N ILE A 217 -7.23 -16.71 -23.89
CA ILE A 217 -6.31 -16.60 -22.77
C ILE A 217 -5.21 -17.65 -22.91
N ARG A 218 -3.95 -17.20 -22.88
CA ARG A 218 -2.75 -18.06 -22.83
C ARG A 218 -1.87 -17.60 -21.67
N ASN A 219 -1.45 -18.54 -20.82
CA ASN A 219 -0.71 -18.28 -19.59
C ASN A 219 -1.35 -17.18 -18.71
N GLY A 220 -2.68 -17.19 -18.61
CA GLY A 220 -3.43 -16.18 -17.85
C GLY A 220 -3.56 -14.81 -18.51
N LEU A 221 -2.98 -14.57 -19.70
CA LEU A 221 -3.03 -13.29 -20.40
C LEU A 221 -3.84 -13.39 -21.68
N VAL A 222 -4.44 -12.28 -22.12
CA VAL A 222 -5.04 -12.23 -23.46
C VAL A 222 -3.96 -12.36 -24.52
N ASP A 223 -4.14 -13.32 -25.44
CA ASP A 223 -3.30 -13.50 -26.61
C ASP A 223 -3.95 -12.84 -27.83
N PHE A 224 -3.54 -11.61 -28.12
CA PHE A 224 -4.06 -10.82 -29.25
C PHE A 224 -3.61 -11.33 -30.63
N ASP A 225 -2.58 -12.17 -30.68
CA ASP A 225 -2.04 -12.67 -31.96
C ASP A 225 -2.68 -14.02 -32.35
N TYR A 226 -3.49 -14.61 -31.48
CA TYR A 226 -4.10 -15.91 -31.74
C TYR A 226 -5.17 -15.85 -32.84
N ASN A 227 -5.02 -16.74 -33.82
CA ASN A 227 -6.00 -17.00 -34.88
C ASN A 227 -6.20 -18.51 -34.99
N GLY A 228 -7.43 -19.00 -34.82
CA GLY A 228 -7.71 -20.44 -34.83
C GLY A 228 -8.83 -20.85 -33.87
N LEU A 229 -8.94 -22.14 -33.59
CA LEU A 229 -9.96 -22.69 -32.68
C LEU A 229 -9.43 -22.78 -31.25
N ALA A 230 -10.11 -22.12 -30.31
CA ALA A 230 -9.83 -22.26 -28.87
C ALA A 230 -11.07 -22.69 -28.10
N LYS A 231 -10.89 -23.42 -26.99
CA LYS A 231 -11.99 -23.94 -26.18
C LYS A 231 -12.14 -23.26 -24.83
N ASN A 232 -13.37 -23.27 -24.34
CA ASN A 232 -13.73 -23.13 -22.94
C ASN A 232 -14.76 -24.22 -22.57
N GLU A 233 -15.37 -24.12 -21.39
CA GLU A 233 -16.39 -25.06 -20.92
C GLU A 233 -17.63 -25.14 -21.82
N ASN A 234 -17.88 -24.11 -22.63
CA ASN A 234 -19.03 -24.04 -23.53
C ASN A 234 -18.75 -24.63 -24.91
N GLY A 235 -17.50 -25.01 -25.22
CA GLY A 235 -17.10 -25.63 -26.48
C GLY A 235 -15.94 -24.91 -27.17
N TRP A 236 -15.77 -25.18 -28.46
CA TRP A 236 -14.72 -24.60 -29.30
C TRP A 236 -15.24 -23.41 -30.09
N TRP A 237 -14.43 -22.35 -30.14
CA TRP A 237 -14.77 -21.06 -30.72
C TRP A 237 -13.70 -20.64 -31.73
N MET A 238 -14.14 -20.04 -32.83
CA MET A 238 -13.25 -19.40 -33.79
C MET A 238 -12.76 -18.07 -33.24
N ILE A 239 -11.44 -17.93 -33.16
CA ILE A 239 -10.74 -16.74 -32.69
C ILE A 239 -10.05 -16.07 -33.87
N GLN A 240 -10.18 -14.74 -33.97
CA GLN A 240 -9.43 -13.90 -34.90
C GLN A 240 -8.89 -12.69 -34.15
N GLY A 241 -7.58 -12.44 -34.25
CA GLY A 241 -6.91 -11.37 -33.50
C GLY A 241 -7.15 -11.46 -32.00
N GLY A 242 -7.09 -12.68 -31.45
CA GLY A 242 -7.32 -12.96 -30.03
C GLY A 242 -8.78 -12.90 -29.55
N LYS A 243 -9.72 -12.43 -30.37
CA LYS A 243 -11.14 -12.29 -30.02
C LYS A 243 -12.01 -13.35 -30.69
N VAL A 244 -13.04 -13.85 -29.99
CA VAL A 244 -14.05 -14.72 -30.62
C VAL A 244 -14.76 -13.97 -31.74
N ASN A 245 -14.80 -14.56 -32.93
CA ASN A 245 -15.59 -14.08 -34.05
C ASN A 245 -16.93 -14.82 -34.12
N PHE A 246 -17.96 -14.30 -33.44
CA PHE A 246 -19.32 -14.85 -33.45
C PHE A 246 -20.02 -14.78 -34.82
N GLY A 247 -19.51 -14.00 -35.77
CA GLY A 247 -20.03 -13.93 -37.13
C GLY A 247 -19.45 -14.98 -38.08
N PHE A 248 -18.45 -15.74 -37.64
CA PHE A 248 -17.74 -16.68 -38.51
C PHE A 248 -18.58 -17.92 -38.83
N ASN A 249 -18.70 -18.24 -40.12
CA ASN A 249 -19.22 -19.51 -40.62
C ASN A 249 -18.19 -20.07 -41.61
N GLY A 250 -17.79 -21.33 -41.45
CA GLY A 250 -16.68 -21.86 -42.25
C GLY A 250 -16.17 -23.22 -41.81
N ALA A 251 -15.27 -23.78 -42.60
CA ALA A 251 -14.45 -24.92 -42.22
C ALA A 251 -13.12 -24.42 -41.64
N VAL A 252 -12.75 -24.88 -40.44
CA VAL A 252 -11.51 -24.45 -39.77
C VAL A 252 -10.68 -25.65 -39.37
N GLN A 253 -9.40 -25.64 -39.72
CA GLN A 253 -8.46 -26.70 -39.37
C GLN A 253 -7.82 -26.45 -37.99
N ASN A 254 -7.68 -27.52 -37.21
CA ASN A 254 -6.77 -27.61 -36.07
C ASN A 254 -6.01 -28.96 -36.09
N GLU A 255 -5.25 -29.25 -35.05
CA GLU A 255 -4.48 -30.49 -34.91
C GLU A 255 -5.35 -31.76 -34.92
N ASN A 256 -6.65 -31.65 -34.67
CA ASN A 256 -7.59 -32.76 -34.64
C ASN A 256 -8.41 -32.92 -35.93
N GLY A 257 -8.18 -32.07 -36.94
CA GLY A 257 -8.84 -32.12 -38.24
C GLY A 257 -9.54 -30.82 -38.64
N ILE A 258 -10.42 -30.91 -39.62
CA ILE A 258 -11.21 -29.77 -40.13
C ILE A 258 -12.61 -29.84 -39.53
N TRP A 259 -13.04 -28.72 -38.93
CA TRP A 259 -14.29 -28.62 -38.19
C TRP A 259 -15.23 -27.60 -38.83
N TYR A 260 -16.52 -27.92 -38.84
CA TYR A 260 -17.55 -26.99 -39.26
C TYR A 260 -17.87 -26.01 -38.12
N VAL A 261 -17.73 -24.72 -38.40
CA VAL A 261 -18.01 -23.62 -37.48
C VAL A 261 -19.24 -22.87 -37.99
N SER A 262 -20.19 -22.61 -37.09
CA SER A 262 -21.36 -21.78 -37.35
C SER A 262 -21.59 -20.82 -36.19
N GLY A 263 -21.85 -19.55 -36.51
CA GLY A 263 -21.98 -18.50 -35.49
C GLY A 263 -20.75 -18.38 -34.58
N GLY A 264 -19.56 -18.60 -35.13
CA GLY A 264 -18.30 -18.58 -34.40
C GLY A 264 -18.01 -19.79 -33.51
N LYS A 265 -18.93 -20.75 -33.40
CA LYS A 265 -18.78 -21.96 -32.57
C LYS A 265 -18.67 -23.21 -33.43
N VAL A 266 -17.82 -24.16 -33.04
CA VAL A 266 -17.82 -25.49 -33.66
C VAL A 266 -19.18 -26.15 -33.45
N ASN A 267 -19.82 -26.56 -34.54
CA ASN A 267 -21.12 -27.23 -34.52
C ASN A 267 -20.93 -28.74 -34.65
N LEU A 268 -20.91 -29.43 -33.51
CA LEU A 268 -20.75 -30.88 -33.41
C LEU A 268 -21.96 -31.68 -33.94
N ASN A 269 -23.07 -31.01 -34.29
CA ASN A 269 -24.27 -31.66 -34.83
C ASN A 269 -24.39 -31.50 -36.36
N TYR A 270 -23.41 -30.87 -37.01
CA TYR A 270 -23.43 -30.69 -38.46
C TYR A 270 -23.09 -32.00 -39.19
N ASN A 271 -24.00 -32.46 -40.05
CA ASN A 271 -23.92 -33.74 -40.77
C ASN A 271 -24.32 -33.55 -42.24
N ASP A 272 -23.56 -32.74 -42.98
CA ASP A 272 -23.81 -32.44 -44.39
C ASP A 272 -22.52 -31.97 -45.09
N SER A 273 -22.59 -31.75 -46.41
CA SER A 273 -21.49 -31.22 -47.21
C SER A 273 -21.42 -29.70 -47.14
N ALA A 274 -20.23 -29.14 -46.92
CA ALA A 274 -19.96 -27.71 -47.02
C ALA A 274 -18.48 -27.46 -47.30
N TYR A 275 -18.16 -26.35 -47.95
CA TYR A 275 -16.76 -25.92 -48.19
C TYR A 275 -15.86 -27.01 -48.82
N GLY A 276 -16.45 -27.93 -49.61
CA GLY A 276 -15.72 -29.03 -50.25
C GLY A 276 -15.48 -30.26 -49.38
N TYR A 277 -16.01 -30.31 -48.16
CA TYR A 277 -15.92 -31.46 -47.24
C TYR A 277 -17.29 -32.04 -46.94
N TYR A 278 -17.35 -33.35 -46.70
CA TYR A 278 -18.49 -33.98 -46.02
C TYR A 278 -18.21 -34.01 -44.53
N PHE A 279 -19.08 -33.40 -43.73
CA PHE A 279 -18.94 -33.37 -42.28
C PHE A 279 -19.85 -34.43 -41.64
N SER A 280 -19.32 -35.12 -40.63
CA SER A 280 -20.08 -36.00 -39.74
C SER A 280 -19.71 -35.66 -38.30
N GLY A 281 -20.70 -35.38 -37.47
CA GLY A 281 -20.48 -34.88 -36.10
C GLY A 281 -19.68 -33.56 -36.06
N GLY A 282 -19.84 -32.71 -37.08
CA GLY A 282 -19.09 -31.45 -37.22
C GLY A 282 -17.64 -31.59 -37.68
N ARG A 283 -17.12 -32.80 -37.89
CA ARG A 283 -15.74 -33.05 -38.36
C ARG A 283 -15.73 -33.56 -39.80
N ALA A 284 -14.86 -33.00 -40.63
CA ALA A 284 -14.65 -33.45 -42.00
C ALA A 284 -14.12 -34.91 -42.02
N GLN A 285 -14.62 -35.70 -42.96
CA GLN A 285 -14.24 -37.11 -43.18
C GLN A 285 -13.24 -37.24 -44.34
#